data_AF-A0A5N5N9B8-F1
#
_entry.id   AF-A0A5N5N9B8-F1
#
_cell.length_a   1.000
_cell.length_b   1.000
_cell.length_c   1.000
_cell.angle_alpha   90.00
_cell.angle_beta   90.00
_cell.angle_gamma   90.00
#
_symmetry.space_group_name_H-M   'P 1'
#
loop_
_entity.id
_entity.type
_entity.pdbx_description
1 polymer ?
#
loop_
_entity_poly.entity_id
_entity_poly.type
_entity_poly.pdbx_seq_one_letter_code
_entity_poly.pdbx_strand_id
1 'polypeptide(L)'
;SDILLISVDPEIGRGERDKPVSHPDFPAIKECGLAILDTRKLADRNIPAGQYIYTQQFSTSNSSSDFLDCDATDFQECVFCETFYIDAARLTDTINETFQRRDEITPDSFRNVAIIGHSLMSDLRILYRIGVDVTKMGNIVAILDTHLMSQNLV
;
A
#
# COMPACT_ATOMS: atom_id res chain seq x y z
N SER A 1 -7.30 16.81 15.05
CA SER A 1 -6.05 16.11 14.72
C SER A 1 -6.04 15.84 13.24
N ASP A 2 -4.92 16.10 12.57
CA ASP A 2 -4.72 15.69 11.19
C ASP A 2 -4.22 14.23 11.14
N ILE A 3 -4.44 13.60 9.98
CA ILE A 3 -4.18 12.18 9.73
C ILE A 3 -3.76 11.97 8.26
N LEU A 4 -2.93 10.98 8.01
CA LEU A 4 -2.68 10.43 6.68
C LEU A 4 -3.61 9.23 6.46
N LEU A 5 -4.41 9.26 5.41
CA LEU A 5 -5.15 8.08 4.96
C LEU A 5 -4.33 7.39 3.89
N ILE A 6 -4.02 6.11 4.10
CA ILE A 6 -3.16 5.35 3.21
C ILE A 6 -3.88 4.06 2.80
N SER A 7 -4.18 3.94 1.51
CA SER A 7 -4.58 2.69 0.90
C SER A 7 -3.34 1.93 0.47
N VAL A 8 -3.32 0.62 0.73
CA VAL A 8 -2.25 -0.29 0.30
C VAL A 8 -2.89 -1.53 -0.33
N ASP A 9 -2.33 -1.98 -1.44
CA ASP A 9 -2.83 -3.13 -2.18
C ASP A 9 -1.64 -3.94 -2.76
N PRO A 10 -1.10 -4.92 -2.01
CA PRO A 10 0.01 -5.74 -2.46
C PRO A 10 -0.47 -6.98 -3.21
N GLU A 11 0.03 -7.18 -4.42
CA GLU A 11 -0.24 -8.37 -5.23
C GLU A 11 0.94 -9.34 -5.24
N ILE A 12 0.62 -10.63 -5.14
CA ILE A 12 1.59 -11.72 -5.11
C ILE A 12 1.32 -12.70 -6.25
N GLY A 13 2.39 -13.29 -6.81
CA GLY A 13 2.26 -14.28 -7.87
C GLY A 13 1.43 -15.50 -7.42
N ARG A 14 0.71 -16.14 -8.35
CA ARG A 14 -0.19 -17.27 -8.01
C ARG A 14 0.51 -18.43 -7.33
N GLY A 15 1.71 -18.80 -7.79
CA GLY A 15 2.51 -19.86 -7.16
C GLY A 15 3.09 -19.48 -5.80
N GLU A 16 3.00 -18.21 -5.38
CA GLU A 16 3.46 -17.74 -4.09
C GLU A 16 2.38 -17.96 -3.02
N ARG A 17 1.08 -17.73 -3.30
CA ARG A 17 -0.01 -17.82 -2.29
C ARG A 17 0.00 -19.10 -1.46
N ASP A 18 0.37 -20.22 -2.08
CA ASP A 18 0.38 -21.56 -1.47
C ASP A 18 1.71 -21.96 -0.84
N LYS A 19 2.76 -21.13 -0.93
CA LYS A 19 4.07 -21.46 -0.37
C LYS A 19 4.06 -21.43 1.16
N PRO A 20 4.75 -22.38 1.82
CA PRO A 20 4.89 -22.38 3.26
C PRO A 20 5.69 -21.17 3.73
N VAL A 21 5.38 -20.67 4.94
CA VAL A 21 6.04 -19.51 5.58
C VAL A 21 7.55 -19.70 5.71
N SER A 22 8.05 -20.93 5.70
CA SER A 22 9.47 -21.27 5.76
C SER A 22 10.22 -21.12 4.42
N HIS A 23 9.54 -20.76 3.33
CA HIS A 23 10.17 -20.63 2.03
C HIS A 23 11.07 -19.38 1.99
N PRO A 24 12.36 -19.50 1.64
CA PRO A 24 13.34 -18.42 1.78
C PRO A 24 13.04 -17.19 0.91
N ASP A 25 12.37 -17.40 -0.23
CA ASP A 25 12.03 -16.32 -1.19
C ASP A 25 10.57 -15.83 -1.08
N PHE A 26 9.89 -16.04 0.05
CA PHE A 26 8.43 -15.86 0.17
C PHE A 26 7.98 -14.76 1.16
N PRO A 27 6.99 -13.90 0.81
CA PRO A 27 6.37 -13.70 -0.50
C PRO A 27 7.15 -12.69 -1.35
N ALA A 28 7.38 -13.03 -2.62
CA ALA A 28 7.74 -12.04 -3.63
C ALA A 28 6.48 -11.24 -4.00
N ILE A 29 6.26 -10.09 -3.34
CA ILE A 29 5.30 -9.09 -3.82
C ILE A 29 5.69 -8.73 -5.24
N LYS A 30 4.76 -8.90 -6.17
CA LYS A 30 4.97 -8.65 -7.60
C LYS A 30 4.54 -7.24 -7.97
N GLU A 31 3.44 -6.77 -7.39
CA GLU A 31 2.99 -5.39 -7.55
C GLU A 31 2.50 -4.82 -6.22
N CYS A 32 2.54 -3.51 -6.08
CA CYS A 32 1.97 -2.83 -4.92
C CYS A 32 1.42 -1.48 -5.33
N GLY A 33 0.12 -1.30 -5.12
CA GLY A 33 -0.56 -0.02 -5.21
C GLY A 33 -0.53 0.72 -3.87
N LEU A 34 -0.26 2.02 -3.91
CA LEU A 34 -0.39 2.93 -2.77
C LEU A 34 -1.22 4.14 -3.17
N ALA A 35 -2.18 4.52 -2.34
CA ALA A 35 -2.93 5.77 -2.49
C ALA A 35 -2.95 6.53 -1.17
N ILE A 36 -2.50 7.79 -1.20
CA ILE A 36 -2.19 8.58 0.00
C ILE A 36 -3.00 9.87 -0.04
N LEU A 37 -3.79 10.12 1.00
CA LEU A 37 -4.46 11.40 1.23
C LEU A 37 -3.90 12.04 2.51
N ASP A 38 -3.24 13.19 2.37
CA ASP A 38 -2.85 14.00 3.51
C ASP A 38 -3.95 15.02 3.85
N THR A 39 -4.59 14.85 5.02
CA THR A 39 -5.66 15.77 5.45
C THR A 39 -5.20 17.21 5.68
N ARG A 40 -3.90 17.48 5.87
CA ARG A 40 -3.36 18.86 5.92
C ARG A 40 -3.49 19.55 4.56
N LYS A 41 -3.37 18.79 3.47
CA LYS A 41 -3.43 19.32 2.10
C LYS A 41 -4.85 19.65 1.64
N LEU A 42 -5.87 19.13 2.33
CA LEU A 42 -7.27 19.43 2.01
C LEU A 42 -7.63 20.92 2.21
N ALA A 43 -6.93 21.61 3.11
CA ALA A 43 -7.14 23.04 3.36
C ALA A 43 -6.34 23.94 2.40
N ASP A 44 -5.45 23.37 1.57
CA ASP A 44 -4.63 24.12 0.63
C ASP A 44 -5.44 24.50 -0.61
N ARG A 45 -5.71 25.81 -0.75
CA ARG A 45 -6.47 26.37 -1.88
C ARG A 45 -5.71 26.30 -3.21
N ASN A 46 -4.41 26.02 -3.18
CA ASN A 46 -3.59 25.90 -4.38
C ASN A 46 -3.64 24.51 -5.02
N ILE A 47 -4.18 23.50 -4.32
CA ILE A 47 -4.34 22.16 -4.85
C ILE A 47 -5.71 22.07 -5.55
N PRO A 48 -5.74 21.77 -6.86
CA PRO A 48 -7.00 21.61 -7.58
C PRO A 48 -7.89 20.54 -6.95
N ALA A 49 -9.19 20.79 -6.97
CA ALA A 49 -10.17 19.83 -6.46
C ALA A 49 -10.00 18.47 -7.16
N GLY A 50 -9.87 17.40 -6.37
CA GLY A 50 -9.65 16.04 -6.87
C GLY A 50 -8.18 15.62 -7.00
N GLN A 51 -7.21 16.53 -6.80
CA GLN A 51 -5.77 16.20 -6.84
C GLN A 51 -5.15 16.05 -5.43
N TYR A 52 -5.98 15.73 -4.44
CA TYR A 52 -5.53 15.54 -3.05
C TYR A 52 -4.99 14.13 -2.79
N ILE A 53 -5.31 13.19 -3.66
CA ILE A 53 -4.87 11.80 -3.57
C ILE A 53 -3.63 11.65 -4.43
N TYR A 54 -2.55 11.22 -3.79
CA TYR A 54 -1.31 10.85 -4.47
C TYR A 54 -1.27 9.33 -4.60
N THR A 55 -1.10 8.83 -5.82
CA THR A 55 -1.03 7.40 -6.13
C THR A 55 0.36 7.00 -6.60
N GLN A 56 0.79 5.81 -6.23
CA GLN A 56 2.01 5.16 -6.72
C GLN A 56 1.70 3.71 -7.04
N GLN A 57 2.22 3.23 -8.16
CA GLN A 57 2.17 1.81 -8.54
C GLN A 57 3.59 1.31 -8.70
N PHE A 58 3.90 0.20 -8.03
CA PHE A 58 5.21 -0.44 -8.08
C PHE A 58 5.11 -1.85 -8.64
N SER A 59 6.12 -2.27 -9.39
CA SER A 59 6.28 -3.66 -9.83
C SER A 59 7.69 -4.17 -9.54
N THR A 60 7.82 -5.40 -9.07
CA THR A 60 9.11 -6.07 -8.81
C THR A 60 9.53 -7.05 -9.89
N SER A 61 8.71 -7.18 -10.94
CA SER A 61 8.98 -8.09 -12.06
C SER A 61 8.69 -7.43 -13.40
N ASN A 62 9.55 -7.70 -14.39
CA ASN A 62 9.41 -7.16 -15.74
C ASN A 62 8.39 -7.92 -16.63
N SER A 63 7.81 -9.03 -16.16
CA SER A 63 7.12 -10.01 -17.02
C SER A 63 5.65 -10.20 -16.66
N SER A 64 4.75 -9.77 -17.56
CA SER A 64 3.29 -9.94 -17.48
C SER A 64 2.81 -11.40 -17.58
N SER A 65 3.70 -12.37 -17.87
CA SER A 65 3.35 -13.78 -18.12
C SER A 65 3.14 -14.65 -16.87
N ASP A 66 3.51 -14.17 -15.68
CA ASP A 66 3.39 -14.92 -14.41
C ASP A 66 2.12 -14.58 -13.62
N PHE A 67 1.29 -13.68 -14.15
CA PHE A 67 0.07 -13.20 -13.53
C PHE A 67 -1.13 -13.88 -14.16
N LEU A 68 -2.11 -14.17 -13.33
CA LEU A 68 -3.25 -14.98 -13.72
C LEU A 68 -4.56 -14.25 -13.34
N ASP A 69 -4.45 -13.12 -12.61
CA ASP A 69 -5.50 -12.13 -12.30
C ASP A 69 -5.16 -10.71 -12.81
N CYS A 70 -4.03 -10.55 -13.50
CA CYS A 70 -3.78 -9.37 -14.31
C CYS A 70 -4.18 -9.73 -15.74
N ASP A 71 -5.13 -9.00 -16.31
CA ASP A 71 -5.16 -8.85 -17.76
C ASP A 71 -3.76 -8.40 -18.18
N ALA A 72 -3.28 -8.87 -19.33
CA ALA A 72 -1.89 -8.71 -19.75
C ALA A 72 -1.44 -7.25 -19.54
N THR A 73 -0.67 -6.99 -18.47
CA THR A 73 -0.28 -5.64 -18.08
C THR A 73 0.65 -5.08 -19.15
N ASP A 74 0.04 -4.45 -20.16
CA ASP A 74 0.60 -3.25 -20.73
C ASP A 74 0.79 -2.34 -19.52
N PHE A 75 1.99 -1.82 -19.28
CA PHE A 75 2.29 -0.93 -18.13
C PHE A 75 1.47 0.40 -18.17
N GLN A 76 0.42 0.45 -18.99
CA GLN A 76 -0.64 1.45 -19.16
C GLN A 76 -1.90 1.20 -18.29
N GLU A 77 -2.04 0.08 -17.58
CA GLU A 77 -3.32 -0.27 -16.92
C GLU A 77 -3.66 0.54 -15.65
N CYS A 78 -2.69 1.10 -14.94
CA CYS A 78 -3.00 2.01 -13.83
C CYS A 78 -3.38 3.40 -14.38
N VAL A 79 -4.68 3.66 -14.48
CA VAL A 79 -5.22 4.94 -14.97
C VAL A 79 -4.85 6.15 -14.09
N PHE A 80 -4.33 5.92 -12.89
CA PHE A 80 -4.02 6.96 -11.91
C PHE A 80 -2.54 7.38 -11.88
N CYS A 81 -1.61 6.49 -12.24
CA CYS A 81 -0.17 6.78 -12.25
C CYS A 81 0.62 5.80 -13.10
N GLU A 82 1.81 6.23 -13.54
CA GLU A 82 2.82 5.34 -14.13
C GLU A 82 3.24 4.25 -13.14
N THR A 83 3.52 3.05 -13.67
CA THR A 83 4.05 1.92 -12.87
C THR A 83 5.57 1.96 -12.86
N PHE A 84 6.15 1.97 -11.66
CA PHE A 84 7.60 2.02 -11.48
C PHE A 84 8.16 0.63 -11.15
N TYR A 85 9.21 0.23 -11.88
CA TYR A 85 9.98 -0.94 -11.49
C TYR A 85 10.81 -0.66 -10.23
N ILE A 86 10.77 -1.57 -9.26
CA ILE A 86 11.52 -1.48 -8.01
C ILE A 86 11.97 -2.86 -7.55
N ASP A 87 13.15 -2.99 -6.96
CA ASP A 87 13.53 -4.25 -6.33
C ASP A 87 12.70 -4.52 -5.06
N ALA A 88 12.50 -5.79 -4.73
CA ALA A 88 11.63 -6.19 -3.62
C ALA A 88 12.07 -5.64 -2.26
N ALA A 89 13.38 -5.52 -2.02
CA ALA A 89 13.89 -4.96 -0.76
C ALA A 89 13.53 -3.48 -0.63
N ARG A 90 13.70 -2.69 -1.69
CA ARG A 90 13.31 -1.29 -1.72
C ARG A 90 11.80 -1.09 -1.71
N LEU A 91 11.01 -2.05 -2.20
CA LEU A 91 9.55 -2.00 -2.07
C LEU A 91 9.14 -2.06 -0.58
N THR A 92 9.72 -2.99 0.18
CA THR A 92 9.51 -3.07 1.63
C THR A 92 9.86 -1.75 2.32
N ASP A 93 11.03 -1.19 2.02
CA ASP A 93 11.46 0.09 2.60
C ASP A 93 10.49 1.23 2.22
N THR A 94 10.04 1.27 0.96
CA THR A 94 9.09 2.29 0.45
C THR A 94 7.76 2.22 1.20
N ILE A 95 7.22 1.03 1.43
CA ILE A 95 5.96 0.85 2.18
C ILE A 95 6.16 1.27 3.65
N ASN A 96 7.26 0.86 4.28
CA ASN A 96 7.58 1.26 5.65
C ASN A 96 7.72 2.78 5.79
N GLU A 97 8.47 3.43 4.90
CA GLU A 97 8.63 4.90 4.87
C GLU A 97 7.29 5.61 4.66
N THR A 98 6.40 5.02 3.86
CA THR A 98 5.05 5.54 3.63
C THR A 98 4.21 5.50 4.91
N PHE A 99 4.23 4.39 5.66
CA PHE A 99 3.50 4.26 6.94
C PHE A 99 4.17 5.02 8.09
N GLN A 100 5.48 5.22 8.05
CA GLN A 100 6.26 5.90 9.08
C GLN A 100 6.67 7.30 8.61
N ARG A 101 5.74 8.02 7.97
CA ARG A 101 6.01 9.39 7.51
C ARG A 101 6.22 10.32 8.71
N ARG A 102 7.41 10.93 8.78
CA ARG A 102 7.74 11.93 9.81
C ARG A 102 6.83 13.14 9.73
N ASP A 103 6.52 13.72 10.88
CA ASP A 103 5.79 14.98 10.94
C ASP A 103 6.74 16.15 10.65
N GLU A 104 6.48 16.89 9.58
CA GLU A 104 7.24 18.08 9.18
C GLU A 104 7.15 19.22 10.22
N ILE A 105 6.09 19.25 11.04
CA ILE A 105 5.87 20.25 12.10
C ILE A 105 6.54 19.80 13.41
N THR A 106 6.54 18.48 13.68
CA THR A 106 7.12 17.89 14.90
C THR A 106 8.10 16.78 14.50
N PRO A 107 9.34 17.12 14.09
CA PRO A 107 10.27 16.20 13.42
C PRO A 107 10.67 14.94 14.19
N ASP A 108 10.49 14.96 15.52
CA ASP A 108 10.75 13.85 16.43
C ASP A 108 9.56 12.86 16.54
N SER A 109 8.50 13.08 15.75
CA SER A 109 7.29 12.25 15.75
C SER A 109 6.89 11.81 14.35
N PHE A 110 6.11 10.73 14.28
CA PHE A 110 5.47 10.26 13.06
C PHE A 110 4.04 10.80 12.96
N ARG A 111 3.57 11.03 11.74
CA ARG A 111 2.17 11.38 11.47
C ARG A 111 1.26 10.23 11.88
N ASN A 112 0.09 10.54 12.41
CA ASN A 112 -0.97 9.55 12.61
C ASN A 112 -1.44 9.03 11.26
N VAL A 113 -1.57 7.71 11.13
CA VAL A 113 -1.96 7.02 9.90
C VAL A 113 -3.21 6.19 10.13
N ALA A 114 -4.16 6.26 9.18
CA ALA A 114 -5.19 5.25 9.01
C ALA A 114 -4.92 4.44 7.76
N ILE A 115 -4.85 3.11 7.89
CA ILE A 115 -4.69 2.20 6.76
C ILE A 115 -6.08 1.83 6.25
N ILE A 116 -6.26 1.86 4.93
CA ILE A 116 -7.51 1.54 4.24
C ILE A 116 -7.23 0.42 3.24
N GLY A 117 -8.15 -0.53 3.07
CA GLY A 117 -8.07 -1.50 1.99
C GLY A 117 -9.33 -2.33 1.86
N HIS A 118 -9.30 -3.38 1.04
CA HIS A 118 -10.42 -4.27 0.79
C HIS A 118 -10.02 -5.70 1.11
N SER A 119 -10.64 -6.34 2.11
CA SER A 119 -10.18 -7.65 2.62
C SER A 119 -8.76 -7.59 3.20
N LEU A 120 -8.50 -6.49 3.91
CA LEU A 120 -7.17 -6.01 4.30
C LEU A 120 -6.39 -6.99 5.20
N MET A 121 -7.06 -7.95 5.85
CA MET A 121 -6.37 -8.99 6.63
C MET A 121 -5.45 -9.88 5.81
N SER A 122 -5.78 -10.11 4.52
CA SER A 122 -4.87 -10.82 3.62
C SER A 122 -3.61 -9.99 3.37
N ASP A 123 -3.80 -8.72 3.07
CA ASP A 123 -2.72 -7.78 2.71
C ASP A 123 -1.79 -7.53 3.88
N LEU A 124 -2.33 -7.32 5.09
CA LEU A 124 -1.50 -7.17 6.29
C LEU A 124 -0.65 -8.41 6.59
N ARG A 125 -1.13 -9.62 6.26
CA ARG A 125 -0.32 -10.84 6.39
C ARG A 125 0.80 -10.88 5.36
N ILE A 126 0.56 -10.41 4.14
CA ILE A 126 1.59 -10.29 3.09
C ILE A 126 2.65 -9.28 3.55
N LEU A 127 2.22 -8.10 3.98
CA LEU A 127 3.08 -7.03 4.52
C LEU A 127 3.92 -7.51 5.71
N TYR A 128 3.30 -8.20 6.67
CA TYR A 128 4.02 -8.76 7.82
C TYR A 128 5.15 -9.71 7.39
N ARG A 129 4.91 -10.55 6.37
CA ARG A 129 5.90 -11.52 5.89
C ARG A 129 7.11 -10.86 5.22
N ILE A 130 6.96 -9.68 4.63
CA ILE A 130 8.07 -8.92 4.07
C ILE A 130 8.74 -7.98 5.08
N GLY A 131 8.35 -8.04 6.36
CA GLY A 131 8.93 -7.24 7.44
C GLY A 131 8.20 -5.93 7.74
N VAL A 132 7.04 -5.67 7.12
CA VAL A 132 6.18 -4.52 7.41
C VAL A 132 5.16 -4.92 8.49
N ASP A 133 5.55 -4.79 9.76
CA ASP A 133 4.68 -5.14 10.89
C ASP A 133 3.92 -3.91 11.41
N VAL A 134 2.73 -3.69 10.85
CA VAL A 134 1.85 -2.57 11.24
C VAL A 134 1.42 -2.62 12.71
N THR A 135 1.44 -3.79 13.36
CA THR A 135 1.02 -3.92 14.76
C THR A 135 2.04 -3.36 15.74
N LYS A 136 3.30 -3.22 15.31
CA LYS A 136 4.38 -2.60 16.09
C LYS A 136 4.52 -1.10 15.83
N MET A 137 3.79 -0.54 14.87
CA MET A 137 3.87 0.86 14.50
C MET A 137 2.94 1.70 15.38
N GLY A 138 3.51 2.45 16.34
CA GLY A 138 2.74 3.23 17.31
C GLY A 138 1.96 4.42 16.74
N ASN A 139 2.17 4.77 15.46
CA ASN A 139 1.49 5.87 14.78
C ASN A 139 0.29 5.43 13.91
N ILE A 140 0.02 4.12 13.82
CA ILE A 140 -1.19 3.60 13.16
C ILE A 140 -2.36 3.73 14.14
N VAL A 141 -3.30 4.61 13.85
CA VAL A 141 -4.43 4.92 14.74
C VAL A 141 -5.75 4.25 14.32
N ALA A 142 -5.82 3.77 13.07
CA ALA A 142 -6.98 3.05 12.56
C ALA A 142 -6.61 2.12 11.40
N ILE A 143 -7.39 1.05 11.27
CA ILE A 143 -7.35 0.10 10.14
C ILE A 143 -8.81 -0.05 9.66
N LEU A 144 -9.07 0.29 8.40
CA LEU A 144 -10.39 0.36 7.81
C LEU A 144 -10.50 -0.67 6.67
N ASP A 145 -11.27 -1.72 6.90
CA ASP A 145 -11.54 -2.75 5.89
C ASP A 145 -12.87 -2.49 5.19
N THR A 146 -12.79 -2.04 3.93
CA THR A 146 -13.96 -1.71 3.12
C THR A 146 -14.83 -2.92 2.78
N HIS A 147 -14.28 -4.15 2.81
CA HIS A 147 -15.05 -5.38 2.62
C HIS A 147 -15.99 -5.63 3.81
N LEU A 148 -15.47 -5.46 5.04
CA LEU A 148 -16.30 -5.57 6.24
C LEU A 148 -17.32 -4.44 6.33
N MET A 149 -16.94 -3.22 5.91
CA MET A 149 -17.87 -2.10 5.88
C MET A 149 -19.02 -2.36 4.90
N SER A 150 -18.73 -2.85 3.69
CA SER A 150 -19.76 -3.09 2.67
C SER A 150 -20.74 -4.20 3.06
N GLN A 151 -20.28 -5.22 3.80
CA GLN A 151 -21.15 -6.26 4.35
C GLN A 151 -22.18 -5.73 5.35
N ASN A 152 -21.90 -4.59 6.00
CA ASN A 152 -22.78 -3.97 7.00
C ASN A 152 -23.67 -2.85 6.43
N LEU A 153 -23.68 -2.63 5.11
CA LEU A 153 -24.53 -1.64 4.44
C LEU A 153 -25.91 -2.19 4.02
N VAL A 154 -26.34 -3.33 4.60
CA VAL A 154 -27.62 -3.99 4.33
C VAL A 154 -28.72 -3.47 5.25
#